data_AF-A0A0A7GBN1-F1
#
_entry.id   AF-A0A0A7GBN1-F1
#
_cell.length_a   1.000
_cell.length_b   1.000
_cell.length_c   1.000
_cell.angle_alpha   90.00
_cell.angle_beta   90.00
_cell.angle_gamma   90.00
#
_symmetry.space_group_name_H-M   'P 1'
#
loop_
_entity.id
_entity.type
_entity.pdbx_description
1 polymer ?
#
loop_
_entity_poly.entity_id
_entity_poly.type
_entity_poly.pdbx_seq_one_letter_code
_entity_poly.pdbx_strand_id
1 'polypeptide(L)' 'MKSKIGEIAEKMLEKEEIVIKGEEERVIAELLEFLGLIEKHENGLYRVTEEGKKFLELER' A
#
# COMPACT_ATOMS: atom_id res chain seq x y z
N MET A 1 -18.62 5.93 -3.57
CA MET A 1 -17.37 6.66 -3.27
C MET A 1 -16.33 5.64 -2.87
N LYS A 2 -15.13 5.67 -3.46
CA LYS A 2 -14.03 4.80 -2.99
C LYS A 2 -13.42 5.42 -1.74
N SER A 3 -13.02 4.58 -0.78
CA SER A 3 -12.30 5.02 0.41
C SER A 3 -10.86 5.38 0.03
N LYS A 4 -10.22 6.26 0.80
CA LYS A 4 -8.82 6.65 0.55
C LYS A 4 -7.84 5.49 0.69
N ILE A 5 -8.16 4.51 1.54
CA ILE A 5 -7.42 3.24 1.65
C ILE A 5 -7.51 2.45 0.34
N GLY A 6 -8.71 2.33 -0.23
CA GLY A 6 -8.94 1.65 -1.51
C GLY A 6 -8.18 2.30 -2.68
N GLU A 7 -8.10 3.63 -2.72
CA GLU A 7 -7.33 4.34 -3.76
C GLU A 7 -5.81 4.08 -3.66
N ILE A 8 -5.28 3.95 -2.45
CA ILE A 8 -3.86 3.63 -2.23
C ILE A 8 -3.58 2.17 -2.58
N ALA A 9 -4.46 1.27 -2.15
CA ALA A 9 -4.44 -0.15 -2.50
C ALA A 9 -4.43 -0.38 -4.02
N GLU A 10 -5.27 0.33 -4.79
CA GLU A 10 -5.29 0.24 -6.26
C GLU A 10 -3.98 0.73 -6.90
N LYS A 11 -3.42 1.85 -6.43
CA LYS A 11 -2.13 2.35 -6.92
C LYS A 11 -0.98 1.38 -6.64
N MET A 12 -1.03 0.71 -5.48
CA MET A 12 -0.05 -0.30 -5.09
C MET A 12 -0.11 -1.54 -5.99
N LEU A 13 -1.32 -2.02 -6.33
CA LEU A 13 -1.50 -3.12 -7.28
C LEU A 13 -0.97 -2.78 -8.67
N GLU A 14 -1.21 -1.57 -9.16
CA GLU A 14 -0.81 -1.17 -10.51
C GLU A 14 0.70 -1.00 -10.68
N LYS A 15 1.38 -0.52 -9.64
CA LYS A 15 2.78 -0.08 -9.75
C LYS A 15 3.77 -0.99 -9.02
N GLU A 16 3.30 -1.89 -8.16
CA GLU A 16 4.07 -2.71 -7.20
C GLU A 16 4.92 -1.90 -6.18
N GLU A 17 5.22 -0.65 -6.51
CA GLU A 17 5.99 0.32 -5.77
C GLU A 17 5.26 1.66 -5.70
N ILE A 18 5.21 2.26 -4.51
CA ILE A 18 4.62 3.59 -4.33
C ILE A 18 5.52 4.51 -3.51
N VAL A 19 5.44 5.80 -3.81
CA VAL A 19 6.04 6.87 -3.01
C VAL A 19 4.93 7.53 -2.21
N ILE A 20 5.03 7.46 -0.88
CA ILE A 20 4.11 8.11 0.05
C ILE A 20 4.60 9.52 0.33
N LYS A 21 3.77 10.54 0.06
CA LYS A 21 4.16 11.95 0.23
C LYS A 21 3.30 12.70 1.26
N GLY A 22 2.04 12.30 1.43
CA GLY A 22 1.13 12.91 2.40
C GLY A 22 1.24 12.32 3.80
N GLU A 23 0.93 13.12 4.83
CA GLU A 23 0.86 12.66 6.23
C GLU A 23 -0.24 11.61 6.43
N GLU A 24 -1.41 11.82 5.83
CA GLU A 24 -2.53 10.87 5.85
C GLU A 24 -2.19 9.55 5.11
N GLU A 25 -1.53 9.64 3.96
CA GLU A 25 -1.07 8.47 3.21
C GLU A 25 -0.01 7.70 4.02
N ARG A 26 0.80 8.39 4.82
CA ARG A 26 1.80 7.78 5.69
C ARG A 26 1.17 6.95 6.79
N VAL A 27 0.10 7.44 7.42
CA VAL A 27 -0.66 6.64 8.42
C VAL A 27 -1.22 5.36 7.78
N ILE A 28 -1.72 5.45 6.55
CA ILE A 28 -2.23 4.28 5.83
C ILE A 28 -1.09 3.32 5.46
N ALA A 29 0.05 3.82 5.00
CA ALA A 29 1.20 2.98 4.70
C ALA A 29 1.77 2.30 5.95
N GLU A 30 1.85 3.01 7.08
CA GLU A 30 2.26 2.44 8.37
C GLU A 30 1.31 1.32 8.81
N LEU A 31 -0.01 1.49 8.61
CA LEU A 31 -0.99 0.44 8.89
C LEU A 31 -0.79 -0.79 7.97
N LEU A 32 -0.60 -0.57 6.67
CA LEU A 32 -0.40 -1.65 5.71
C LEU A 32 0.95 -2.37 5.94
N GLU A 33 1.98 -1.63 6.35
CA GLU A 33 3.29 -2.17 6.74
C GLU A 33 3.18 -3.00 8.02
N PHE A 34 2.44 -2.50 9.01
CA PHE A 34 2.14 -3.23 10.25
C PHE A 34 1.39 -4.54 9.98
N LEU A 35 0.47 -4.55 9.02
CA LEU A 35 -0.25 -5.75 8.59
C LEU A 35 0.60 -6.69 7.72
N GLY A 36 1.82 -6.30 7.35
CA GLY A 36 2.72 -7.09 6.49
C GLY A 36 2.29 -7.13 5.02
N LEU A 37 1.40 -6.23 4.59
CA LEU A 37 0.89 -6.16 3.21
C LEU A 37 1.83 -5.36 2.31
N ILE A 38 2.57 -4.43 2.89
CA ILE A 38 3.67 -3.73 2.23
C ILE A 38 4.92 -3.78 3.10
N GLU A 39 6.06 -3.53 2.49
CA GLU A 39 7.33 -3.35 3.18
C GLU A 39 8.00 -2.06 2.72
N LYS A 40 8.64 -1.37 3.65
CA LYS A 40 9.42 -0.17 3.35
C LYS A 40 10.73 -0.55 2.69
N HIS A 41 10.96 -0.02 1.50
CA HIS A 41 12.21 -0.09 0.77
C HIS A 41 13.05 1.17 0.99
N GLU A 42 14.24 1.21 0.39
CA GLU A 42 15.12 2.38 0.44
C GLU A 42 14.46 3.66 -0.11
N ASN A 43 14.89 4.81 0.41
CA ASN A 43 14.46 6.15 -0.04
C ASN A 43 12.97 6.47 0.10
N GLY A 44 12.25 5.80 1.01
CA GLY A 44 10.83 6.09 1.27
C GLY A 44 9.88 5.52 0.21
N LEU A 45 10.36 4.58 -0.59
CA LEU A 45 9.52 3.70 -1.40
C LEU A 45 8.93 2.58 -0.54
N TYR A 46 7.74 2.15 -0.90
CA TYR A 46 7.08 0.97 -0.34
C TYR A 46 6.81 -0.03 -1.44
N ARG A 47 7.03 -1.31 -1.16
CA ARG A 47 6.71 -2.43 -2.04
C ARG A 47 5.58 -3.27 -1.49
N VAL A 48 4.73 -3.81 -2.36
CA VAL A 48 3.69 -4.78 -1.96
C VAL A 48 4.35 -6.14 -1.72
N THR A 49 4.04 -6.76 -0.57
CA THR A 49 4.49 -8.12 -0.27
C THR A 49 3.66 -9.15 -1.02
N GLU A 50 4.10 -10.41 -1.06
CA GLU A 50 3.30 -11.50 -1.65
C GLU A 50 1.94 -11.68 -0.93
N GLU A 51 1.89 -11.42 0.38
CA GLU A 51 0.64 -11.46 1.14
C GLU A 51 -0.24 -10.25 0.83
N GLY A 52 0.36 -9.07 0.65
CA GLY A 52 -0.31 -7.87 0.15
C GLY A 52 -0.97 -8.08 -1.20
N LYS A 53 -0.28 -8.73 -2.14
CA LYS A 53 -0.84 -9.05 -3.47
C LYS A 53 -2.09 -9.91 -3.35
N LYS A 54 -2.04 -11.01 -2.57
CA LYS A 54 -3.21 -11.87 -2.33
C LYS A 54 -4.37 -11.10 -1.69
N PHE A 55 -4.08 -10.30 -0.68
CA PHE A 55 -5.10 -9.50 0.01
C PHE A 55 -5.79 -8.53 -0.96
N LEU A 56 -5.01 -7.82 -1.77
CA LEU A 56 -5.50 -6.83 -2.71
C LEU A 56 -6.27 -7.45 -3.89
N GLU A 57 -6.00 -8.71 -4.25
CA GLU A 57 -6.78 -9.47 -5.24
C GLU A 57 -8.17 -9.90 -4.73
N LEU A 58 -8.37 -10.06 -3.42
CA LEU A 58 -9.65 -10.49 -2.82
C LEU A 58 -10.71 -9.36 -2.79
N GLU A 59 -10.27 -8.10 -2.77
CA GLU A 59 -11.13 -6.90 -2.74
C GLU A 59 -11.57 -6.45 -4.15
N ARG A 60 -11.31 -7.26 -5.18
CA ARG A 60 -11.62 -7.00 -6.59
C ARG A 60 -12.92 -7.67 -7.02
#